data_AF-A0A9W5YKJ8-F1
#
_entry.id   AF-A0A9W5YKJ8-F1
#
_cell.length_a   1.000
_cell.length_b   1.000
_cell.length_c   1.000
_cell.angle_alpha   90.00
_cell.angle_beta   90.00
_cell.angle_gamma   90.00
#
_symmetry.space_group_name_H-M   'P 1'
#
loop_
_entity.id
_entity.type
_entity.pdbx_description
1 polymer ?
#
loop_
_entity_poly.entity_id
_entity_poly.type
_entity_poly.pdbx_seq_one_letter_code
_entity_poly.pdbx_strand_id
1 'polypeptide(L)'
;MHFQPWSFLLAGWVQLTAAVNVTVLGQGDLDQDTAGSFLACLNATGIDYRLYIDAGSTIVLPPGNRTIDTDGVDELLLECMMMACSTMDIAAEDMDEDDEQHMNSVYASLVTYDWLVDQGAQGLRAIGTRSVKSLEDIAVQDEDGTDPSLLA
;
A
#
# COMPACT_ATOMS: atom_id res chain seq x y z
N MET A 1 41.76 6.54 -50.49
CA MET A 1 40.37 6.85 -50.06
C MET A 1 40.48 7.77 -48.86
N HIS A 2 39.88 8.95 -48.95
CA HIS A 2 40.04 10.07 -48.02
C HIS A 2 39.21 9.87 -46.73
N PHE A 3 39.78 10.29 -45.60
CA PHE A 3 39.13 10.51 -44.31
C PHE A 3 38.06 11.61 -44.39
N GLN A 4 36.92 11.42 -43.72
CA GLN A 4 36.28 12.44 -42.88
C GLN A 4 35.44 11.75 -41.76
N PRO A 5 35.77 11.95 -40.47
CA PRO A 5 34.85 11.69 -39.38
C PRO A 5 33.96 12.91 -39.18
N TRP A 6 32.64 12.75 -39.25
CA TRP A 6 31.71 13.83 -38.88
C TRP A 6 31.34 13.72 -37.40
N SER A 7 31.73 14.78 -36.70
CA SER A 7 31.30 15.15 -35.36
C SER A 7 29.78 15.29 -35.31
N PHE A 8 29.11 14.38 -34.62
CA PHE A 8 27.79 14.66 -34.07
C PHE A 8 27.93 14.88 -32.58
N LEU A 9 27.59 16.11 -32.21
CA LEU A 9 27.53 16.64 -30.86
C LEU A 9 26.66 15.72 -30.00
N LEU A 10 27.25 15.19 -28.93
CA LEU A 10 26.53 14.57 -27.84
C LEU A 10 25.60 15.64 -27.24
N ALA A 11 24.33 15.62 -27.60
CA ALA A 11 23.30 16.25 -26.79
C ALA A 11 23.34 15.53 -25.44
N GLY A 12 23.91 16.21 -24.44
CA GLY A 12 24.05 15.69 -23.09
C GLY A 12 22.68 15.29 -22.56
N TRP A 13 22.55 14.02 -22.19
CA TRP A 13 21.47 13.57 -21.34
C TRP A 13 21.66 14.27 -20.00
N VAL A 14 20.83 15.27 -19.70
CA VAL A 14 20.71 15.74 -18.31
C VAL A 14 19.97 14.63 -17.57
N GLN A 15 20.73 13.64 -17.07
CA GLN A 15 20.24 12.78 -16.02
C GLN A 15 20.13 13.66 -14.78
N LEU A 16 18.92 14.18 -14.52
CA LEU A 16 18.62 14.82 -13.25
C LEU A 16 18.49 13.70 -12.20
N THR A 17 19.62 13.16 -11.73
CA THR A 17 19.66 12.23 -10.60
C THR A 17 19.59 13.03 -9.29
N ALA A 18 18.51 13.79 -9.12
CA ALA A 18 18.21 14.35 -7.83
C ALA A 18 17.77 13.21 -6.92
N ALA A 19 18.62 12.89 -5.95
CA ALA A 19 18.25 11.99 -4.86
C ALA A 19 17.01 12.57 -4.14
N VAL A 20 15.92 11.81 -4.11
CA VAL A 20 14.69 12.18 -3.38
C VAL A 20 14.76 11.53 -2.01
N ASN A 21 14.51 12.30 -0.95
CA ASN A 21 14.35 11.72 0.39
C ASN A 21 12.90 11.29 0.56
N VAL A 22 12.67 10.01 0.80
CA VAL A 22 11.35 9.48 1.14
C VAL A 22 11.28 9.27 2.66
N THR A 23 10.10 9.54 3.23
CA THR A 23 9.81 9.24 4.63
C THR A 23 9.62 7.74 4.76
N VAL A 24 10.28 7.15 5.76
CA VAL A 24 10.01 5.78 6.18
C VAL A 24 8.94 5.83 7.25
N LEU A 25 7.81 5.17 6.97
CA LEU A 25 6.71 5.00 7.93
C LEU A 25 6.91 3.71 8.70
N GLY A 26 6.57 3.75 9.97
CA GLY A 26 6.46 2.57 10.82
C GLY A 26 5.20 2.66 11.66
N GLN A 27 4.84 1.53 12.24
CA GLN A 27 3.68 1.38 13.10
C GLN A 27 3.69 2.35 14.30
N GLY A 28 2.50 2.86 14.62
CA GLY A 28 2.25 3.82 15.69
C GLY A 28 0.79 3.81 16.13
N ASP A 29 0.45 4.76 17.01
CA ASP A 29 -0.92 4.87 17.53
C ASP A 29 -1.90 5.25 16.41
N LEU A 30 -3.06 4.59 16.40
CA LEU A 30 -4.13 4.90 15.46
C LEU A 30 -4.83 6.21 15.87
N ASP A 31 -4.78 7.20 14.98
CA ASP A 31 -5.48 8.47 15.14
C ASP A 31 -6.98 8.34 14.87
N GLN A 32 -7.80 8.93 15.74
CA GLN A 32 -9.26 8.79 15.68
C GLN A 32 -9.87 9.48 14.47
N ASP A 33 -9.38 10.66 14.09
CA ASP A 33 -9.91 11.41 12.95
C ASP A 33 -9.56 10.70 11.63
N THR A 34 -8.36 10.13 11.57
CA THR A 34 -7.89 9.29 10.46
C THR A 34 -8.79 8.07 10.28
N ALA A 35 -8.96 7.27 11.34
CA ALA A 35 -9.81 6.08 11.32
C ALA A 35 -11.27 6.44 10.98
N GLY A 36 -11.80 7.50 11.59
CA GLY A 36 -13.14 7.98 11.32
C GLY A 36 -13.35 8.39 9.87
N SER A 37 -12.39 9.10 9.27
CA SER A 37 -12.43 9.52 7.86
C SER A 37 -12.37 8.33 6.90
N PHE A 38 -11.51 7.34 7.20
CA PHE A 38 -11.41 6.11 6.42
C PHE A 38 -12.72 5.30 6.46
N LEU A 39 -13.27 5.05 7.65
CA LEU A 39 -14.54 4.32 7.80
C LEU A 39 -15.72 5.06 7.16
N ALA A 40 -15.75 6.40 7.26
CA ALA A 40 -16.76 7.21 6.59
C ALA A 40 -16.65 7.09 5.07
N CYS A 41 -15.43 7.09 4.52
CA CYS A 41 -15.20 6.87 3.09
C CYS A 41 -15.69 5.48 2.65
N LEU A 42 -15.29 4.42 3.36
CA LEU A 42 -15.72 3.06 3.06
C LEU A 42 -17.25 2.94 3.03
N ASN A 43 -17.93 3.51 4.02
CA ASN A 43 -19.39 3.49 4.07
C ASN A 43 -20.05 4.32 2.94
N ALA A 44 -19.38 5.37 2.45
CA ALA A 44 -19.87 6.20 1.35
C ALA A 44 -19.77 5.51 -0.02
N THR A 45 -18.94 4.48 -0.16
CA THR A 45 -18.87 3.66 -1.39
C THR A 45 -20.19 2.95 -1.69
N GLY A 46 -21.00 2.67 -0.65
CA GLY A 46 -22.22 1.87 -0.76
C GLY A 46 -21.96 0.37 -0.97
N ILE A 47 -20.71 -0.08 -0.83
CA ILE A 47 -20.30 -1.47 -0.97
C ILE A 47 -20.10 -2.06 0.44
N ASP A 48 -20.63 -3.26 0.66
CA ASP A 48 -20.58 -3.96 1.95
C ASP A 48 -19.20 -4.61 2.20
N TYR A 49 -18.14 -3.81 2.24
CA TYR A 49 -16.80 -4.27 2.62
C TYR A 49 -16.80 -4.83 4.03
N ARG A 50 -15.92 -5.81 4.27
CA ARG A 50 -15.64 -6.33 5.61
C ARG A 50 -14.21 -6.00 6.02
N LEU A 51 -13.99 -5.88 7.33
CA LEU A 51 -12.71 -5.53 7.93
C LEU A 51 -12.31 -6.58 8.95
N TYR A 52 -11.02 -6.89 9.00
CA TYR A 52 -10.38 -7.52 10.16
C TYR A 52 -9.00 -6.90 10.37
N ILE A 53 -8.38 -7.20 11.51
CA ILE A 53 -7.03 -6.72 11.83
C ILE A 53 -6.06 -7.89 11.77
N ASP A 54 -4.97 -7.74 11.02
CA ASP A 54 -3.84 -8.66 11.01
C ASP A 54 -2.55 -7.91 11.32
N ALA A 55 -1.82 -8.36 12.33
CA ALA A 55 -0.54 -7.79 12.76
C ALA A 55 -0.51 -6.25 12.91
N GLY A 56 -1.66 -5.63 13.21
CA GLY A 56 -1.83 -4.19 13.32
C GLY A 56 -2.37 -3.49 12.07
N SER A 57 -2.31 -4.14 10.91
CA SER A 57 -2.89 -3.66 9.66
C SER A 57 -4.41 -3.89 9.65
N THR A 58 -5.16 -2.87 9.23
CA THR A 58 -6.59 -3.01 8.95
C THR A 58 -6.78 -3.53 7.53
N ILE A 59 -7.26 -4.76 7.42
CA ILE A 59 -7.43 -5.45 6.14
C ILE A 59 -8.87 -5.25 5.65
N VAL A 60 -9.02 -4.79 4.41
CA VAL A 60 -10.30 -4.64 3.73
C VAL A 60 -10.58 -5.82 2.82
N LEU A 61 -11.75 -6.43 2.95
CA LEU A 61 -12.21 -7.55 2.14
C LEU A 61 -13.41 -7.14 1.27
N PRO A 62 -13.39 -7.44 -0.04
CA PRO A 62 -14.53 -7.23 -0.92
C PRO A 62 -15.73 -8.12 -0.51
N PRO A 63 -16.96 -7.73 -0.88
CA PRO A 63 -18.11 -8.59 -0.68
C PRO A 63 -18.08 -9.80 -1.63
N GLY A 64 -18.42 -10.96 -1.09
CA GLY A 64 -18.43 -12.22 -1.83
C GLY A 64 -17.03 -12.80 -2.05
N ASN A 65 -16.97 -13.94 -2.71
CA ASN A 65 -15.70 -14.57 -3.14
C ASN A 65 -15.33 -13.98 -4.52
N ARG A 66 -14.52 -12.92 -4.52
CA ARG A 66 -14.03 -12.22 -5.71
C ARG A 66 -12.72 -11.49 -5.43
N THR A 67 -11.99 -11.21 -6.50
CA THR A 67 -10.86 -10.29 -6.56
C THR A 67 -11.32 -8.83 -6.41
N ILE A 68 -10.45 -7.98 -5.87
CA ILE A 68 -10.57 -6.52 -5.84
C ILE A 68 -10.33 -5.97 -7.24
N ASP A 69 -11.22 -5.08 -7.69
CA ASP A 69 -11.20 -4.45 -9.00
C ASP A 69 -11.08 -2.94 -8.85
N THR A 70 -9.84 -2.45 -8.64
CA THR A 70 -9.56 -1.02 -8.42
C THR A 70 -9.75 -0.14 -9.65
N ASP A 71 -9.91 -0.73 -10.83
CA ASP A 71 -10.22 -0.03 -12.08
C ASP A 71 -11.73 -0.09 -12.43
N GLY A 72 -12.53 -0.72 -11.57
CA GLY A 72 -13.96 -0.92 -11.76
C GLY A 72 -14.75 -0.74 -10.48
N VAL A 73 -15.35 -1.81 -9.95
CA VAL A 73 -16.31 -1.69 -8.84
C VAL A 73 -15.68 -1.19 -7.54
N ASP A 74 -14.37 -1.38 -7.35
CA ASP A 74 -13.62 -0.97 -6.15
C ASP A 74 -12.76 0.28 -6.39
N GLU A 75 -13.00 1.05 -7.44
CA GLU A 75 -12.28 2.32 -7.70
C GLU A 75 -12.35 3.26 -6.47
N LEU A 76 -13.53 3.37 -5.86
CA LEU A 76 -13.71 4.19 -4.65
C LEU A 76 -13.01 3.61 -3.41
N LEU A 77 -12.80 2.29 -3.33
CA LEU A 77 -12.01 1.69 -2.26
C LEU A 77 -10.55 2.15 -2.37
N LEU A 78 -9.98 2.16 -3.58
CA LEU A 78 -8.63 2.65 -3.80
C LEU A 78 -8.50 4.12 -3.37
N GLU A 79 -9.49 4.97 -3.69
CA GLU A 79 -9.52 6.36 -3.21
C GLU A 79 -9.54 6.45 -1.68
N CYS A 80 -10.39 5.65 -1.01
CA CYS A 80 -10.44 5.59 0.45
C CYS A 80 -9.09 5.19 1.05
N MET A 81 -8.43 4.18 0.48
CA MET A 81 -7.12 3.72 0.93
C MET A 81 -6.05 4.78 0.70
N MET A 82 -6.02 5.44 -0.46
CA MET A 82 -5.05 6.50 -0.76
C MET A 82 -5.15 7.69 0.20
N MET A 83 -6.34 7.98 0.73
CA MET A 83 -6.50 9.03 1.74
C MET A 83 -5.88 8.66 3.10
N ALA A 84 -5.86 7.37 3.45
CA ALA A 84 -5.46 6.89 4.76
C ALA A 84 -4.06 6.25 4.80
N CYS A 85 -3.51 5.80 3.67
CA CYS A 85 -2.29 4.97 3.60
C CYS A 85 -1.00 5.62 4.13
N SER A 86 -1.00 6.94 4.39
CA SER A 86 0.14 7.65 5.01
C SER A 86 0.04 7.78 6.53
N THR A 87 -1.11 7.43 7.12
CA THR A 87 -1.45 7.67 8.54
C THR A 87 -2.08 6.47 9.22
N MET A 88 -2.57 5.49 8.46
CA MET A 88 -3.15 4.24 8.93
C MET A 88 -2.51 3.05 8.22
N ASP A 89 -2.21 1.99 8.97
CA ASP A 89 -1.71 0.74 8.41
C ASP A 89 -2.89 -0.03 7.85
N ILE A 90 -2.99 -0.06 6.51
CA ILE A 90 -4.13 -0.62 5.79
C ILE A 90 -3.68 -1.43 4.60
N ALA A 91 -4.40 -2.49 4.32
CA ALA A 91 -4.27 -3.28 3.11
C ALA A 91 -5.65 -3.75 2.65
N ALA A 92 -5.71 -4.35 1.47
CA ALA A 92 -6.91 -5.00 1.00
C ALA A 92 -6.52 -6.33 0.37
N GLU A 93 -7.38 -7.33 0.54
CA GLU A 93 -7.13 -8.69 0.11
C GLU A 93 -8.27 -9.21 -0.73
N ASP A 94 -7.94 -10.07 -1.69
CA ASP A 94 -8.91 -10.80 -2.48
C ASP A 94 -9.58 -11.91 -1.66
N MET A 95 -10.80 -12.26 -2.05
CA MET A 95 -11.61 -13.30 -1.38
C MET A 95 -11.72 -14.58 -2.23
N ASP A 96 -10.92 -14.71 -3.29
CA ASP A 96 -10.87 -15.89 -4.16
C ASP A 96 -9.89 -16.98 -3.68
N GLU A 97 -9.10 -16.67 -2.67
CA GLU A 97 -8.31 -17.62 -1.89
C GLU A 97 -8.97 -17.92 -0.53
N ASP A 98 -8.86 -19.18 -0.08
CA ASP A 98 -9.40 -19.60 1.22
C ASP A 98 -8.43 -19.21 2.35
N ASP A 99 -8.74 -18.15 3.10
CA ASP A 99 -8.06 -17.78 4.35
C ASP A 99 -9.01 -17.88 5.55
N GLU A 100 -8.58 -18.57 6.61
CA GLU A 100 -9.35 -18.70 7.86
C GLU A 100 -9.58 -17.35 8.55
N GLN A 101 -8.69 -16.38 8.38
CA GLN A 101 -8.79 -15.04 8.95
C GLN A 101 -9.97 -14.25 8.37
N HIS A 102 -10.35 -14.52 7.12
CA HIS A 102 -11.50 -13.87 6.49
C HIS A 102 -12.81 -14.13 7.26
N MET A 103 -12.90 -15.23 8.02
CA MET A 103 -14.08 -15.55 8.83
C MET A 103 -14.22 -14.67 10.08
N ASN A 104 -13.13 -14.04 10.53
CA ASN A 104 -13.14 -13.14 11.69
C ASN A 104 -13.50 -11.70 11.34
N SER A 105 -13.70 -11.41 10.05
CA SER A 105 -14.03 -10.06 9.60
C SER A 105 -15.48 -9.66 9.89
N VAL A 106 -15.68 -8.35 10.05
CA VAL A 106 -16.96 -7.71 10.34
C VAL A 106 -17.28 -6.66 9.28
N TYR A 107 -18.56 -6.38 9.04
CA TYR A 107 -18.94 -5.33 8.09
C TYR A 107 -18.40 -3.97 8.51
N ALA A 108 -17.82 -3.22 7.57
CA ALA A 108 -17.25 -1.89 7.80
C ALA A 108 -18.28 -0.92 8.42
N SER A 109 -19.56 -1.10 8.10
CA SER A 109 -20.68 -0.31 8.65
C SER A 109 -20.93 -0.51 10.14
N LEU A 110 -20.37 -1.56 10.74
CA LEU A 110 -20.46 -1.86 12.18
C LEU A 110 -19.16 -1.53 12.92
N VAL A 111 -18.10 -1.19 12.20
CA VAL A 111 -16.78 -0.89 12.77
C VAL A 111 -16.77 0.54 13.31
N THR A 112 -16.14 0.69 14.47
CA THR A 112 -15.91 1.98 15.14
C THR A 112 -14.42 2.15 15.44
N TYR A 113 -14.00 3.37 15.76
CA TYR A 113 -12.63 3.61 16.24
C TYR A 113 -12.26 2.73 17.44
N ASP A 114 -13.13 2.65 18.45
CA ASP A 114 -12.89 1.84 19.64
C ASP A 114 -12.72 0.36 19.28
N TRP A 115 -13.54 -0.15 18.35
CA TRP A 115 -13.38 -1.52 17.86
C TRP A 115 -12.03 -1.73 17.17
N LEU A 116 -11.59 -0.81 16.31
CA LEU A 116 -10.28 -0.89 15.65
C LEU A 116 -9.14 -0.96 16.67
N VAL A 117 -9.17 -0.07 17.67
CA VAL A 117 -8.16 -0.04 18.73
C VAL A 117 -8.20 -1.32 19.57
N ASP A 118 -9.38 -1.81 19.93
CA ASP A 118 -9.55 -3.05 20.70
C ASP A 118 -9.07 -4.29 19.93
N GLN A 119 -9.19 -4.29 18.60
CA GLN A 119 -8.64 -5.34 17.74
C GLN A 119 -7.13 -5.16 17.45
N GLY A 120 -6.52 -4.09 17.94
CA GLY A 120 -5.08 -3.83 17.81
C GLY A 120 -4.68 -3.17 16.50
N ALA A 121 -5.60 -2.52 15.79
CA ALA A 121 -5.29 -1.73 14.60
C ALA A 121 -4.31 -0.59 14.91
N GLN A 122 -3.44 -0.29 13.96
CA GLN A 122 -2.35 0.67 14.14
C GLN A 122 -2.36 1.78 13.10
N GLY A 123 -1.90 2.94 13.55
CA GLY A 123 -1.57 4.05 12.69
C GLY A 123 -0.18 3.90 12.10
N LEU A 124 0.20 4.86 11.25
CA LEU A 124 1.54 5.02 10.74
C LEU A 124 2.15 6.33 11.24
N ARG A 125 3.44 6.29 11.56
CA ARG A 125 4.23 7.47 11.95
C ARG A 125 5.58 7.47 11.25
N ALA A 126 6.13 8.66 11.03
CA ALA A 126 7.48 8.79 10.50
C ALA A 126 8.51 8.24 11.50
N ILE A 127 9.30 7.25 11.06
CA ILE A 127 10.41 6.68 11.85
C ILE A 127 11.78 7.03 11.27
N GLY A 128 11.83 7.64 10.09
CA GLY A 128 13.06 8.11 9.48
C GLY A 128 12.88 8.60 8.06
N THR A 129 14.00 8.83 7.39
CA THR A 129 14.04 9.19 5.97
C THR A 129 15.13 8.39 5.28
N ARG A 130 14.89 7.93 4.05
CA ARG A 130 15.92 7.31 3.20
C ARG A 130 16.03 8.06 1.88
N SER A 131 17.25 8.11 1.36
CA SER A 131 17.55 8.73 0.07
C SER A 131 17.38 7.70 -1.04
N VAL A 132 16.65 8.07 -2.08
CA VAL A 132 16.23 7.21 -3.20
C VAL A 132 16.76 7.85 -4.48
N LYS A 133 17.39 7.05 -5.34
CA LYS A 133 18.03 7.53 -6.58
C LYS A 133 17.23 7.17 -7.83
N SER A 134 16.37 6.14 -7.75
CA SER A 134 15.47 5.68 -8.82
C SER A 134 14.12 5.23 -8.24
N LEU A 135 13.05 5.23 -9.05
CA LEU A 135 11.76 4.63 -8.68
C LEU A 135 11.89 3.14 -8.35
N GLU A 136 12.86 2.45 -8.96
CA GLU A 136 13.21 1.06 -8.66
C GLU A 136 13.66 0.87 -7.21
N ASP A 137 14.24 1.90 -6.58
CA ASP A 137 14.63 1.84 -5.17
C ASP A 137 13.39 1.97 -4.23
N ILE A 138 12.22 2.35 -4.75
CA ILE A 138 10.96 2.50 -4.00
C ILE A 138 10.09 1.24 -4.11
N ALA A 139 10.15 0.53 -5.23
CA ALA A 139 9.40 -0.70 -5.43
C ALA A 139 9.76 -1.73 -4.33
N VAL A 140 8.75 -2.26 -3.64
CA VAL A 140 8.92 -3.41 -2.75
C VAL A 140 9.28 -4.59 -3.63
N GLN A 141 10.47 -5.18 -3.42
CA GLN A 141 10.78 -6.47 -4.01
C GLN A 141 9.90 -7.50 -3.32
N ASP A 142 9.02 -8.15 -4.08
CA ASP A 142 8.54 -9.47 -3.71
C ASP A 142 9.80 -10.34 -3.60
N GLU A 143 10.20 -10.70 -2.38
CA GLU A 143 11.29 -11.64 -2.18
C GLU A 143 10.78 -13.04 -2.58
N ASP A 144 10.75 -13.30 -3.88
CA ASP A 144 10.72 -14.66 -4.41
C ASP A 144 12.07 -15.29 -4.06
N GLY A 145 12.07 -16.06 -2.98
CA GLY A 145 13.21 -16.78 -2.47
C GLY A 145 13.78 -17.71 -3.53
N THR A 146 14.86 -17.30 -4.17
CA THR A 146 15.86 -18.22 -4.72
C THR A 146 17.22 -17.56 -4.57
N ASP A 147 17.97 -18.01 -3.57
CA ASP A 147 19.41 -17.81 -3.45
C ASP A 147 20.11 -18.92 -4.27
N PRO A 148 20.67 -18.65 -5.47
CA PRO A 148 21.48 -19.62 -6.18
C PRO A 148 22.94 -19.38 -5.80
N SER A 149 23.30 -19.57 -4.53
CA SER A 149 24.70 -19.56 -4.09
C SER A 149 24.99 -20.57 -2.98
N LEU A 150 24.46 -21.79 -3.13
CA LEU A 150 24.99 -22.99 -2.46
C LEU A 150 24.97 -24.21 -3.39
N LEU A 151 25.82 -24.17 -4.42
CA LEU A 151 26.40 -25.36 -5.02
C LEU A 151 27.90 -25.11 -5.21
N ALA A 152 28.65 -25.43 -4.16
CA ALA A 152 30.08 -25.74 -4.24
C ALA A 152 30.24 -27.26 -4.38
#